data_AF-A0A9C9K112-F1
#
_entry.id   AF-A0A9C9K112-F1
#
_cell.length_a   1.000
_cell.length_b   1.000
_cell.length_c   1.000
_cell.angle_alpha   90.00
_cell.angle_beta   90.00
_cell.angle_gamma   90.00
#
_symmetry.space_group_name_H-M   'P 1'
#
loop_
_entity.id
_entity.type
_entity.pdbx_description
1 polymer ?
#
loop_
_entity_poly.entity_id
_entity_poly.type
_entity_poly.pdbx_seq_one_letter_code
_entity_poly.pdbx_strand_id
1 'polypeptide(L)'
;MEVDEFRLPRIPLKKIKGFDLYPHQKELFEKFNKQKSFILVTPTGSGKTMAAALPIFFYNENAFFIYPTNALIENQVGSILKICNLLGKSYHFVNEDNFQEKINLDKDFIIIKIDGTFLEKIKRTMNYRTKGEALHYLIGNVFKPTIILTNP
;
A
#
# COMPACT_ATOMS: atom_id res chain seq x y z
N MET A 1 9.80 -24.55 33.64
CA MET A 1 8.80 -23.48 33.54
C MET A 1 8.46 -23.35 32.08
N GLU A 2 7.41 -24.05 31.63
CA GLU A 2 6.89 -23.88 30.27
C GLU A 2 6.21 -22.51 30.23
N VAL A 3 6.63 -21.66 29.29
CA VAL A 3 5.97 -20.39 29.03
C VAL A 3 4.94 -20.68 27.94
N ASP A 4 3.66 -20.64 28.30
CA ASP A 4 2.59 -20.75 27.32
C ASP A 4 2.69 -19.63 26.27
N GLU A 5 2.50 -19.98 25.00
CA GLU A 5 2.53 -19.03 23.90
C GLU A 5 1.38 -18.01 24.05
N PHE A 6 1.70 -16.81 24.52
CA PHE A 6 0.72 -15.73 24.63
C PHE A 6 0.37 -15.19 23.25
N ARG A 7 -0.82 -15.53 22.75
CA ARG A 7 -1.36 -14.99 21.49
C ARG A 7 -2.23 -13.77 21.77
N LEU A 8 -1.92 -12.67 21.07
CA LEU A 8 -2.77 -11.49 21.12
C LEU A 8 -4.19 -11.83 20.63
N PRO A 9 -5.24 -11.37 21.31
CA PRO A 9 -6.61 -11.64 20.91
C PRO A 9 -6.86 -11.06 19.52
N ARG A 10 -7.61 -11.78 18.71
CA ARG A 10 -8.15 -11.25 17.46
C ARG A 10 -9.63 -10.94 17.61
N ILE A 11 -10.04 -9.81 17.05
CA ILE A 11 -11.36 -9.25 17.21
C ILE A 11 -12.00 -9.17 15.83
N PRO A 12 -13.22 -9.70 15.64
CA PRO A 12 -13.90 -9.63 14.36
C PRO A 12 -14.20 -8.18 13.98
N LEU A 13 -13.93 -7.85 12.72
CA LEU A 13 -14.35 -6.60 12.12
C LEU A 13 -15.76 -6.77 11.57
N LYS A 14 -16.78 -6.23 12.25
CA LYS A 14 -18.19 -6.37 11.84
C LYS A 14 -18.48 -5.98 10.38
N LYS A 15 -17.68 -5.07 9.82
CA LYS A 15 -17.79 -4.59 8.43
C LYS A 15 -17.24 -5.56 7.38
N ILE A 16 -16.41 -6.54 7.77
CA ILE A 16 -15.78 -7.52 6.87
C ILE A 16 -15.95 -8.91 7.50
N LYS A 17 -16.90 -9.70 7.01
CA LYS A 17 -17.11 -11.07 7.51
C LYS A 17 -15.84 -11.91 7.29
N GLY A 18 -15.46 -12.71 8.29
CA GLY A 18 -14.29 -13.59 8.22
C GLY A 18 -12.95 -12.90 8.48
N PHE A 19 -12.96 -11.65 8.94
CA PHE A 19 -11.74 -10.87 9.19
C PHE A 19 -11.57 -10.57 10.67
N ASP A 20 -10.63 -11.27 11.30
CA ASP A 20 -10.26 -11.03 12.69
C ASP A 20 -8.95 -10.24 12.76
N LEU A 21 -9.01 -9.09 13.43
CA LEU A 21 -7.92 -8.11 13.51
C LEU A 21 -7.36 -8.04 14.92
N TYR A 22 -6.09 -7.66 15.05
CA TYR A 22 -5.57 -7.25 16.35
C TYR A 22 -6.28 -5.96 16.83
N PRO A 23 -6.35 -5.70 18.15
CA PRO A 23 -7.07 -4.54 18.68
C PRO A 23 -6.63 -3.22 18.05
N HIS A 24 -5.32 -3.01 17.89
CA HIS A 24 -4.76 -1.80 17.29
C HIS A 24 -5.10 -1.64 15.80
N GLN A 25 -5.23 -2.74 15.04
CA GLN A 25 -5.66 -2.71 13.64
C GLN A 25 -7.13 -2.29 13.53
N LYS A 26 -7.98 -2.86 14.38
CA LYS A 26 -9.41 -2.51 14.44
C LYS A 26 -9.61 -1.06 14.85
N GLU A 27 -8.90 -0.60 15.87
CA GLU A 27 -9.00 0.78 16.36
C GLU A 27 -8.61 1.79 15.27
N LEU A 28 -7.49 1.56 14.58
CA LEU A 28 -7.05 2.41 13.47
C LEU A 28 -8.12 2.42 12.36
N PHE A 29 -8.63 1.25 11.97
CA PHE A 29 -9.67 1.12 10.96
C PHE A 29 -10.96 1.89 11.31
N GLU A 30 -11.43 1.80 12.56
CA GLU A 30 -12.66 2.48 13.01
C GLU A 30 -12.50 4.01 13.13
N LYS A 31 -11.27 4.47 13.37
CA LYS A 31 -10.94 5.90 13.48
C LYS A 31 -10.47 6.52 12.17
N PHE A 32 -10.12 5.73 11.15
CA PHE A 32 -9.44 6.17 9.92
C PHE A 32 -10.03 7.46 9.30
N ASN A 33 -11.35 7.52 9.06
CA ASN A 33 -12.02 8.69 8.47
C ASN A 33 -12.39 9.80 9.48
N LYS A 34 -12.04 9.63 10.76
CA LYS A 34 -12.39 10.56 11.85
C LYS A 34 -11.20 11.38 12.33
N GLN A 35 -9.97 10.96 12.03
CA GLN A 35 -8.77 11.68 12.43
C GLN A 35 -7.92 12.02 11.22
N LYS A 36 -7.23 13.15 11.30
CA LYS A 36 -6.32 13.60 10.23
C LYS A 36 -4.99 12.85 10.24
N SER A 37 -4.60 12.26 11.37
CA SER A 37 -3.27 11.66 11.54
C SER A 37 -3.27 10.63 12.65
N PHE A 38 -2.42 9.61 12.50
CA PHE A 38 -2.25 8.52 13.47
C PHE A 38 -0.76 8.27 13.70
N ILE A 39 -0.41 7.88 14.92
CA ILE A 39 0.90 7.30 15.26
C ILE A 39 0.63 5.90 15.79
N LEU A 40 1.12 4.88 15.10
CA LEU A 40 0.96 3.48 15.49
C LEU A 40 2.26 2.95 16.10
N VAL A 41 2.29 2.81 17.43
CA VAL A 41 3.44 2.24 18.15
C VAL A 41 3.14 0.80 18.53
N THR A 42 3.76 -0.15 17.83
CA THR A 42 3.61 -1.58 18.12
C THR A 42 4.91 -2.34 17.82
N PRO A 43 5.16 -3.48 18.52
CA PRO A 43 6.32 -4.33 18.26
C PRO A 43 6.41 -4.83 16.81
N THR A 44 7.59 -5.30 16.40
CA THR A 44 7.73 -5.99 15.10
C THR A 44 6.86 -7.26 15.07
N GLY A 45 6.34 -7.62 13.90
CA GLY A 45 5.46 -8.79 13.75
C GLY A 45 4.00 -8.56 14.15
N SER A 46 3.64 -7.40 14.71
CA SER A 46 2.26 -7.04 15.09
C SER A 46 1.29 -6.80 13.93
N GLY A 47 1.78 -6.78 12.68
CA GLY A 47 0.96 -6.49 11.50
C GLY A 47 0.71 -5.00 11.26
N LYS A 48 1.73 -4.15 11.47
CA LYS A 48 1.67 -2.69 11.15
C LYS A 48 1.23 -2.40 9.72
N THR A 49 1.75 -3.13 8.74
CA THR A 49 1.36 -2.96 7.33
C THR A 49 -0.12 -3.23 7.12
N MET A 50 -0.67 -4.27 7.76
CA MET A 50 -2.11 -4.55 7.74
C MET A 50 -2.90 -3.39 8.36
N ALA A 51 -2.48 -2.90 9.54
CA ALA A 51 -3.15 -1.79 10.21
C ALA A 51 -3.25 -0.55 9.31
N ALA A 52 -2.16 -0.20 8.61
CA ALA A 52 -2.12 0.97 7.74
C ALA A 52 -2.87 0.77 6.41
N ALA A 53 -2.68 -0.37 5.75
CA ALA A 53 -3.19 -0.58 4.39
C ALA A 53 -4.65 -1.04 4.33
N LEU A 54 -5.13 -1.78 5.33
CA LEU A 54 -6.51 -2.28 5.36
C LEU A 54 -7.56 -1.18 5.14
N PRO A 55 -7.57 -0.06 5.88
CA PRO A 55 -8.58 0.97 5.65
C PRO A 55 -8.47 1.62 4.26
N ILE A 56 -7.25 1.80 3.73
CA ILE A 56 -7.03 2.39 2.40
C ILE A 56 -7.71 1.54 1.33
N PHE A 57 -7.48 0.23 1.33
CA PHE A 57 -8.12 -0.67 0.37
C PHE A 57 -9.62 -0.82 0.60
N PHE A 58 -10.07 -0.82 1.85
CA PHE A 58 -11.49 -0.95 2.17
C PHE A 58 -12.30 0.26 1.71
N TYR A 59 -11.77 1.47 1.88
CA TYR A 59 -12.43 2.72 1.47
C TYR A 59 -12.09 3.14 0.02
N ASN A 60 -11.26 2.38 -0.69
CA ASN A 60 -10.78 2.69 -2.04
C ASN A 60 -10.05 4.05 -2.14
N GLU A 61 -9.17 4.33 -1.18
CA GLU A 61 -8.41 5.58 -1.10
C GLU A 61 -7.11 5.53 -1.92
N ASN A 62 -6.61 6.72 -2.29
CA ASN A 62 -5.26 6.88 -2.81
C ASN A 62 -4.25 6.92 -1.66
N ALA A 63 -3.06 6.36 -1.84
CA ALA A 63 -2.05 6.38 -0.80
C ALA A 63 -0.61 6.36 -1.33
N PHE A 64 0.27 7.05 -0.59
CA PHE A 64 1.72 6.89 -0.67
C PHE A 64 2.22 6.12 0.55
N PHE A 65 2.81 4.96 0.31
CA PHE A 65 3.60 4.23 1.29
C PHE A 65 5.08 4.56 1.07
N ILE A 66 5.64 5.34 1.99
CA ILE A 66 7.03 5.78 1.93
C ILE A 66 7.86 4.91 2.87
N TYR A 67 8.89 4.27 2.33
CA TYR A 67 9.79 3.38 3.04
C TYR A 67 11.22 3.91 3.01
N PRO A 68 12.04 3.64 4.05
CA PRO A 68 13.40 4.15 4.13
C PRO A 68 14.37 3.57 3.09
N THR A 69 14.12 2.39 2.51
CA THR A 69 15.06 1.73 1.59
C THR A 69 14.35 0.95 0.48
N ASN A 70 15.01 0.81 -0.68
CA ASN A 70 14.51 0.01 -1.80
C ASN A 70 14.29 -1.46 -1.42
N ALA A 71 15.22 -2.05 -0.66
CA ALA A 71 15.11 -3.43 -0.19
C ALA A 71 13.86 -3.64 0.68
N LEU A 72 13.47 -2.63 1.46
CA LEU A 72 12.23 -2.70 2.23
C LEU A 72 11.00 -2.56 1.33
N ILE A 73 11.02 -1.68 0.32
CA ILE A 73 9.91 -1.56 -0.65
C ILE A 73 9.58 -2.91 -1.26
N GLU A 74 10.56 -3.67 -1.73
CA GLU A 74 10.33 -4.98 -2.37
C GLU A 74 9.53 -5.93 -1.48
N ASN A 75 9.92 -6.02 -0.21
CA ASN A 75 9.22 -6.84 0.77
C ASN A 75 7.79 -6.32 1.05
N GLN A 76 7.60 -5.01 0.98
CA GLN A 76 6.31 -4.38 1.29
C GLN A 76 5.34 -4.43 0.12
N VAL A 77 5.81 -4.42 -1.13
CA VAL A 77 4.98 -4.67 -2.33
C VAL A 77 4.21 -5.98 -2.13
N GLY A 78 4.91 -7.08 -1.83
CA GLY A 78 4.25 -8.37 -1.61
C GLY A 78 3.21 -8.34 -0.48
N SER A 79 3.44 -7.57 0.58
CA SER A 79 2.49 -7.41 1.68
C SER A 79 1.25 -6.61 1.26
N ILE A 80 1.43 -5.52 0.52
CA ILE A 80 0.35 -4.68 0.00
C ILE A 80 -0.53 -5.45 -0.99
N LEU A 81 0.08 -6.20 -1.93
CA LEU A 81 -0.67 -7.03 -2.88
C LEU A 81 -1.49 -8.12 -2.18
N LYS A 82 -0.93 -8.76 -1.14
CA LYS A 82 -1.65 -9.74 -0.32
C LYS A 82 -2.88 -9.13 0.36
N ILE A 83 -2.77 -7.92 0.91
CA ILE A 83 -3.88 -7.24 1.59
C ILE A 83 -4.97 -6.87 0.58
N CYS A 84 -4.59 -6.38 -0.60
CA CYS A 84 -5.52 -6.10 -1.70
C CYS A 84 -6.34 -7.36 -2.07
N ASN A 85 -5.64 -8.47 -2.34
CA ASN A 85 -6.26 -9.75 -2.68
C ASN A 85 -7.13 -10.31 -1.54
N LEU A 86 -6.70 -10.15 -0.29
CA LEU A 86 -7.41 -10.62 0.89
C LEU A 86 -8.77 -9.90 1.07
N LEU A 87 -8.90 -8.68 0.54
CA LEU A 87 -10.18 -7.95 0.46
C LEU A 87 -10.99 -8.25 -0.81
N GLY A 88 -10.55 -9.22 -1.63
CA GLY A 88 -11.19 -9.58 -2.89
C GLY A 88 -11.06 -8.49 -3.96
N LYS A 89 -10.08 -7.59 -3.83
CA LYS A 89 -9.85 -6.49 -4.77
C LYS A 89 -8.85 -6.91 -5.84
N SER A 90 -9.09 -6.47 -7.06
CA SER A 90 -8.21 -6.65 -8.20
C SER A 90 -7.29 -5.43 -8.38
N TYR A 91 -6.10 -5.65 -8.94
CA TYR A 91 -5.17 -4.56 -9.20
C TYR A 91 -4.44 -4.72 -10.55
N HIS A 92 -3.97 -3.59 -11.08
CA HIS A 92 -2.95 -3.55 -12.12
C HIS A 92 -1.65 -3.04 -11.49
N PHE A 93 -0.57 -3.81 -11.62
CA PHE A 93 0.72 -3.48 -11.02
C PHE A 93 1.64 -2.83 -12.06
N VAL A 94 2.24 -1.69 -11.69
CA VAL A 94 3.13 -0.92 -12.55
C VAL A 94 4.52 -0.85 -11.92
N ASN A 95 5.54 -1.13 -12.71
CA ASN A 95 6.95 -1.09 -12.34
C ASN A 95 7.82 -0.61 -13.51
N GLU A 96 9.14 -0.68 -13.33
CA GLU A 96 10.13 -0.26 -14.32
C GLU A 96 10.04 -1.00 -15.66
N ASP A 97 9.52 -2.22 -15.66
CA ASP A 97 9.51 -3.09 -16.84
C ASP A 97 8.27 -2.87 -17.72
N ASN A 98 7.13 -2.51 -17.10
CA ASN A 98 5.84 -2.46 -17.78
C ASN A 98 5.18 -1.07 -17.83
N PHE A 99 5.86 0.00 -17.40
CA PHE A 99 5.26 1.35 -17.32
C PHE A 99 4.78 1.96 -18.65
N GLN A 100 5.19 1.40 -19.79
CA GLN A 100 4.75 1.81 -21.12
C GLN A 100 3.54 1.01 -21.60
N GLU A 101 3.21 -0.09 -20.91
CA GLU A 101 2.05 -0.89 -21.23
C GLU A 101 0.76 -0.13 -20.89
N LYS A 102 -0.31 -0.49 -21.60
CA LYS A 102 -1.62 0.10 -21.33
C LYS A 102 -2.12 -0.34 -19.96
N ILE A 103 -2.37 0.64 -19.08
CA ILE A 103 -2.97 0.41 -17.77
C ILE A 103 -4.35 -0.25 -17.95
N ASN A 104 -4.57 -1.36 -17.26
CA ASN A 104 -5.88 -2.01 -17.23
C ASN A 104 -6.82 -1.30 -16.26
N LEU A 105 -7.74 -0.50 -16.81
CA LEU A 105 -8.71 0.29 -16.06
C LEU A 105 -9.92 -0.50 -15.55
N ASP A 106 -10.05 -1.79 -15.89
CA ASP A 106 -11.09 -2.66 -15.33
C ASP A 106 -10.74 -3.13 -13.92
N LYS A 107 -9.50 -2.89 -13.47
CA LYS A 107 -9.05 -3.20 -12.12
C LYS A 107 -9.57 -2.20 -11.09
N ASP A 108 -9.67 -2.65 -9.85
CA ASP A 108 -10.10 -1.80 -8.73
C ASP A 108 -9.03 -0.78 -8.35
N PHE A 109 -7.76 -1.22 -8.34
CA PHE A 109 -6.60 -0.40 -7.97
C PHE A 109 -5.51 -0.39 -9.03
N ILE A 110 -4.78 0.73 -9.08
CA ILE A 110 -3.45 0.79 -9.70
C ILE A 110 -2.42 0.78 -8.57
N ILE A 111 -1.44 -0.12 -8.63
CA ILE A 111 -0.41 -0.23 -7.61
C ILE A 111 0.95 -0.03 -8.29
N ILE A 112 1.68 1.00 -7.88
CA ILE A 112 2.92 1.44 -8.53
C ILE A 112 4.07 1.33 -7.55
N LYS A 113 5.11 0.58 -7.91
CA LYS A 113 6.39 0.61 -7.20
C LYS A 113 7.29 1.66 -7.87
N ILE A 114 7.70 2.69 -7.12
CA ILE A 114 8.51 3.79 -7.62
C ILE A 114 9.82 3.88 -6.83
N ASP A 115 10.95 3.84 -7.54
CA ASP A 115 12.26 4.17 -6.98
C ASP A 115 13.00 5.18 -7.89
N GLY A 116 14.15 5.66 -7.41
CA GLY A 116 14.93 6.68 -8.10
C GLY A 116 15.46 6.24 -9.47
N THR A 117 15.69 4.93 -9.68
CA THR A 117 16.13 4.33 -10.94
C THR A 117 15.00 4.31 -11.95
N PHE A 118 13.81 3.89 -11.54
CA PHE A 118 12.62 3.89 -12.37
C PHE A 118 12.23 5.30 -12.83
N LEU A 119 12.23 6.28 -11.91
CA LEU A 119 11.96 7.68 -12.30
C LEU A 119 12.99 8.23 -13.29
N GLU A 120 14.26 7.83 -13.16
CA GLU A 120 15.31 8.22 -14.11
C GLU A 120 15.08 7.59 -15.48
N LYS A 121 14.64 6.32 -15.54
CA LYS A 121 14.27 5.65 -16.79
C LYS A 121 13.12 6.37 -17.48
N ILE A 122 12.02 6.65 -16.77
CA ILE A 122 10.88 7.40 -17.33
C ILE A 122 11.34 8.76 -17.84
N LYS A 123 12.13 9.49 -17.04
CA LYS A 123 12.64 10.80 -17.43
C LYS A 123 13.38 10.74 -18.77
N ARG A 124 14.25 9.74 -18.95
CA ARG A 124 15.00 9.55 -20.21
C ARG A 124 14.11 9.10 -21.36
N THR A 125 13.23 8.13 -21.13
CA THR A 125 12.33 7.58 -22.15
C THR A 125 11.34 8.63 -22.67
N MET A 126 10.77 9.42 -21.77
CA MET A 126 9.74 10.41 -22.10
C MET A 126 10.31 11.82 -22.33
N ASN A 127 11.65 11.96 -22.31
CA ASN A 127 12.37 13.22 -22.47
C ASN A 127 11.90 14.34 -21.50
N TYR A 128 11.63 13.98 -20.25
CA TYR A 128 11.35 14.94 -19.18
C TYR A 128 12.64 15.57 -18.64
N ARG A 129 12.52 16.78 -18.09
CA ARG A 129 13.63 17.53 -17.49
C ARG A 129 13.94 17.04 -16.08
N THR A 130 12.91 16.67 -15.32
CA THR A 130 13.05 16.31 -13.90
C THR A 130 12.41 14.97 -13.57
N LYS A 131 12.86 14.33 -12.48
CA LYS A 131 12.17 13.17 -11.91
C LYS A 131 10.77 13.53 -11.37
N GLY A 132 10.54 14.79 -11.03
CA GLY A 132 9.22 15.28 -10.62
C GLY A 132 8.21 15.24 -11.76
N GLU A 133 8.62 15.59 -12.98
CA GLU A 133 7.78 15.44 -14.18
C GLU A 133 7.51 13.96 -14.49
N ALA A 134 8.51 13.09 -14.34
CA ALA A 134 8.34 11.65 -14.47
C ALA A 134 7.35 11.07 -13.45
N LEU A 135 7.42 11.52 -12.18
CA LEU A 135 6.46 11.15 -11.16
C LEU A 135 5.06 11.69 -11.50
N HIS A 136 4.95 12.95 -11.93
CA HIS A 136 3.69 13.56 -12.34
C HIS A 136 3.04 12.79 -13.50
N TYR A 137 3.82 12.29 -14.46
CA TYR A 137 3.32 11.41 -15.52
C TYR A 137 2.67 10.13 -14.97
N LEU A 138 3.32 9.48 -13.99
CA LEU A 138 2.83 8.24 -13.39
C LEU A 138 1.53 8.44 -12.59
N ILE A 139 1.40 9.57 -11.89
CA ILE A 139 0.29 9.78 -10.94
C ILE A 139 -0.83 10.67 -11.50
N GLY A 140 -0.53 11.53 -12.48
CA GLY A 140 -1.43 12.57 -12.96
C GLY A 140 -2.53 12.06 -13.90
N ASN A 141 -2.39 10.86 -14.47
CA ASN A 141 -3.31 10.32 -15.48
C ASN A 141 -4.13 9.11 -14.99
N VAL A 142 -4.18 8.89 -13.67
CA VAL A 142 -4.85 7.71 -13.11
C VAL A 142 -6.19 8.10 -12.48
N PHE A 143 -7.29 7.70 -13.13
CA PHE A 143 -8.67 7.93 -12.67
C PHE A 143 -9.17 6.86 -11.68
N LYS A 144 -8.27 6.01 -11.18
CA LYS A 144 -8.55 4.90 -10.26
C LYS A 144 -7.82 5.11 -8.95
N PRO A 145 -8.33 4.55 -7.83
CA PRO A 145 -7.59 4.48 -6.59
C PRO A 145 -6.17 3.94 -6.82
N THR A 146 -5.18 4.75 -6.45
CA THR A 146 -3.77 4.51 -6.75
C THR A 146 -2.96 4.37 -5.47
N ILE A 147 -2.20 3.28 -5.38
CA ILE A 147 -1.29 2.99 -4.28
C ILE A 147 0.14 3.09 -4.79
N ILE A 148 0.93 3.98 -4.21
CA ILE A 148 2.33 4.15 -4.57
C ILE A 148 3.19 3.66 -3.43
N LEU A 149 4.17 2.82 -3.74
CA LEU A 149 5.21 2.41 -2.80
C LEU A 149 6.52 3.03 -3.27
N THR A 150 7.15 3.83 -2.41
CA THR A 150 8.36 4.56 -2.78
C THR A 150 9.31 4.76 -1.61
N ASN A 151 10.50 5.26 -1.91
CA ASN A 151 11.48 5.74 -0.95
C ASN A 151 11.78 7.21 -1.23
N PRO A 152 12.23 7.96 -0.21
CA PRO A 152 12.79 9.29 -0.40
C PRO A 152 13.95 9.31 -1.41
#